data_AF-A0A949H0D1-F1
#
_entry.id   AF-A0A949H0D1-F1
#
_cell.length_a   1.000
_cell.length_b   1.000
_cell.length_c   1.000
_cell.angle_alpha   90.00
_cell.angle_beta   90.00
_cell.angle_gamma   90.00
#
_symmetry.space_group_name_H-M   'P 1'
#
loop_
_entity.id
_entity.type
_entity.pdbx_description
1 polymer ?
#
loop_
_entity_poly.entity_id
_entity_poly.type
_entity_poly.pdbx_seq_one_letter_code
_entity_poly.pdbx_strand_id
1 'polypeptide(L)' 'SFNGSFRDECLNLNWFASIAEAKRHAEAWRRDYNESRPHMALNGLSPTEFARQQRICDKKQRLMAVGF' A
#
# COMPACT_ATOMS: atom_id res chain seq x y z
N SER A 1 10.88 6.76 2.71
CA SER A 1 9.51 7.13 3.11
C SER A 1 8.60 7.15 1.88
N PHE A 2 7.29 6.99 2.03
CA PHE A 2 6.32 6.94 0.91
C PHE A 2 6.48 8.13 -0.06
N ASN A 3 6.44 9.35 0.49
CA ASN A 3 6.45 10.56 -0.32
C ASN A 3 7.78 10.81 -1.07
N GLY A 4 8.91 10.36 -0.50
CA GLY A 4 10.21 10.40 -1.17
C GLY A 4 10.28 9.42 -2.34
N SER A 5 9.86 8.17 -2.10
CA SER A 5 9.84 7.13 -3.14
C SER A 5 8.88 7.50 -4.28
N PHE A 6 7.73 8.08 -3.96
CA PHE A 6 6.78 8.53 -4.98
C PHE A 6 7.35 9.63 -5.88
N ARG A 7 8.10 10.57 -5.30
CA ARG A 7 8.73 11.63 -6.07
C ARG A 7 9.84 11.09 -6.95
N ASP A 8 10.74 10.29 -6.40
CA ASP A 8 11.92 9.83 -7.13
C ASP A 8 11.62 8.73 -8.15
N GLU A 9 10.64 7.87 -7.90
CA GLU A 9 10.33 6.73 -8.76
C GLU A 9 9.13 6.95 -9.69
N CYS A 10 8.19 7.83 -9.34
CA CYS A 10 7.01 8.09 -10.17
C CYS A 10 7.04 9.46 -10.83
N LEU A 11 7.25 10.54 -10.06
CA LEU A 11 7.09 11.90 -10.58
C LEU A 11 8.34 12.41 -11.31
N ASN A 12 9.54 12.11 -10.82
CA ASN A 12 10.78 12.59 -11.42
C ASN A 12 11.20 11.79 -12.65
N LEU A 13 10.74 10.54 -12.80
CA LEU A 13 11.07 9.69 -13.95
C LEU A 13 10.12 9.85 -15.15
N ASN A 14 8.96 10.48 -14.95
CA ASN A 14 7.94 10.59 -16.01
C ASN A 14 7.71 12.06 -16.37
N TRP A 15 7.83 12.38 -17.65
CA TRP A 15 7.36 13.66 -18.18
C TRP A 15 5.88 13.52 -18.54
N PHE A 16 5.02 14.27 -17.86
CA PHE A 16 3.58 14.21 -18.10
C PHE A 16 3.16 15.28 -19.11
N ALA A 17 2.43 14.89 -20.15
CA ALA A 17 1.85 15.83 -21.11
C ALA A 17 0.54 16.46 -20.58
N SER A 18 -0.10 15.83 -19.60
CA SER A 18 -1.35 16.32 -18.99
C SER A 18 -1.54 15.88 -17.53
N ILE A 19 -2.37 16.61 -16.78
CA ILE A 19 -2.75 16.25 -15.40
C ILE A 19 -3.49 14.90 -15.36
N ALA A 20 -4.28 14.57 -16.39
CA ALA A 20 -4.98 13.30 -16.48
C ALA A 20 -4.02 12.12 -16.58
N GLU A 21 -2.93 12.28 -17.33
CA GLU A 21 -1.86 11.29 -17.42
C GLU A 21 -1.11 11.14 -16.10
N ALA A 22 -0.75 12.27 -15.46
CA ALA A 22 -0.11 12.25 -14.14
C ALA A 22 -0.96 11.49 -13.11
N LYS A 23 -2.28 11.68 -13.11
CA LYS A 23 -3.20 10.93 -12.24
C LYS A 23 -3.19 9.43 -12.51
N ARG A 24 -3.21 9.00 -13.78
CA ARG A 24 -3.13 7.58 -14.15
C ARG A 24 -1.84 6.94 -13.67
N HIS A 25 -0.70 7.61 -13.88
CA HIS A 25 0.59 7.11 -13.41
C HIS A 25 0.66 7.06 -11.88
N ALA A 26 0.14 8.08 -11.20
CA ALA A 26 0.09 8.11 -9.75
C ALA A 26 -0.76 6.96 -9.18
N GLU A 27 -1.92 6.66 -9.79
CA GLU A 27 -2.76 5.52 -9.37
C GLU A 27 -2.10 4.17 -9.62
N ALA A 28 -1.47 4.00 -10.79
CA ALA A 28 -0.74 2.79 -11.12
C ALA A 28 0.42 2.55 -10.15
N TRP A 29 1.22 3.59 -9.87
CA TRP A 29 2.31 3.52 -8.91
C TRP A 29 1.81 3.28 -7.48
N ARG A 30 0.70 3.91 -7.07
CA ARG A 30 0.09 3.66 -5.76
C ARG A 30 -0.33 2.20 -5.59
N ARG A 31 -0.88 1.59 -6.64
CA ARG A 31 -1.25 0.17 -6.62
C ARG A 31 0.00 -0.70 -6.50
N ASP A 32 1.00 -0.46 -7.32
CA ASP A 32 2.26 -1.21 -7.29
C ASP A 32 2.97 -1.10 -5.94
N TYR A 33 3.04 0.11 -5.37
CA TYR A 33 3.59 0.34 -4.04
C TYR A 33 2.87 -0.46 -2.95
N ASN A 34 1.54 -0.53 -3.01
CA ASN A 34 0.73 -1.24 -2.01
C ASN A 34 0.76 -2.78 -2.18
N GLU A 35 1.09 -3.27 -3.37
CA GLU A 35 1.13 -4.70 -3.69
C GLU A 35 2.56 -5.28 -3.60
N SER A 36 3.59 -4.53 -3.99
CA SER A 36 4.94 -5.07 -4.22
C SER A 36 5.97 -4.70 -3.16
N ARG A 37 5.75 -3.66 -2.34
CA ARG A 37 6.77 -3.16 -1.40
C ARG A 37 6.63 -3.81 -0.02
N PRO A 38 7.47 -4.80 0.34
CA PRO A 38 7.57 -5.27 1.70
C PRO A 38 8.12 -4.15 2.59
N HIS A 39 7.36 -3.72 3.57
CA HIS A 39 7.84 -2.74 4.55
C HIS A 39 8.45 -3.47 5.73
N MET A 40 9.73 -3.25 6.02
CA MET A 40 10.38 -3.81 7.22
C MET A 40 9.65 -3.39 8.51
N ALA A 41 9.03 -2.21 8.53
CA ALA A 41 8.19 -1.75 9.64
C ALA A 41 6.89 -2.57 9.81
N LEU A 42 6.44 -3.26 8.76
CA LEU A 42 5.33 -4.22 8.77
C LEU A 42 5.84 -5.67 8.82
N ASN A 43 7.03 -5.90 9.38
CA ASN A 43 7.67 -7.21 9.44
C ASN A 43 7.99 -7.82 8.06
N GLY A 44 8.19 -6.97 7.04
CA GLY A 44 8.45 -7.40 5.66
C GLY A 44 7.19 -7.72 4.86
N LEU A 45 6.00 -7.35 5.35
CA LEU A 45 4.74 -7.55 4.64
C LEU A 45 4.39 -6.32 3.79
N SER A 46 3.72 -6.57 2.67
CA SER A 46 3.10 -5.50 1.89
C SER A 46 1.93 -4.87 2.69
N PRO A 47 1.59 -3.60 2.46
CA PRO A 47 0.41 -2.97 3.06
C PRO A 47 -0.88 -3.80 2.88
N THR A 48 -1.02 -4.47 1.74
CA THR A 48 -2.18 -5.33 1.44
C THR A 48 -2.21 -6.57 2.33
N GLU A 49 -1.06 -7.22 2.54
CA GLU A 49 -0.94 -8.37 3.45
C GLU A 49 -1.16 -7.97 4.90
N PHE A 50 -0.64 -6.81 5.31
CA PHE A 50 -0.89 -6.27 6.64
C PHE A 50 -2.39 -5.96 6.85
N ALA A 51 -3.06 -5.33 5.88
CA ALA A 51 -4.51 -5.09 5.94
C ALA A 51 -5.32 -6.39 6.00
N ARG A 52 -4.86 -7.44 5.30
CA ARG A 52 -5.46 -8.77 5.37
C ARG A 52 -5.26 -9.41 6.75
N GLN A 53 -4.07 -9.29 7.34
CA GLN A 53 -3.77 -9.78 8.69
C GLN A 53 -4.56 -9.04 9.77
N GLN A 54 -4.69 -7.71 9.67
CA GLN A 54 -5.51 -6.91 10.57
C GLN A 54 -6.97 -7.38 10.55
N ARG A 55 -7.53 -7.62 9.35
CA ARG A 55 -8.89 -8.19 9.21
C ARG A 55 -9.05 -9.59 9.81
N ILE A 56 -8.01 -10.41 9.79
CA ILE A 56 -8.03 -11.75 10.38
C ILE A 56 -7.90 -11.66 11.91
N CYS A 57 -7.04 -10.77 12.43
CA CYS A 57 -6.89 -10.54 13.87
C CYS A 57 -8.19 -10.03 14.49
N ASP A 58 -8.84 -9.03 13.88
CA ASP A 58 -10.13 -8.48 14.33
C ASP A 58 -11.22 -9.55 14.40
N LYS A 59 -11.30 -10.42 13.38
CA LYS A 59 -12.24 -11.54 13.37
C LYS A 59 -11.91 -12.57 14.45
N LYS A 60 -10.63 -12.90 14.63
CA LYS A 60 -10.19 -13.88 15.63
C LYS A 60 -10.47 -13.37 17.05
N GLN A 61 -10.26 -12.08 17.29
CA GLN A 61 -10.53 -11.41 18.56
C GLN A 61 -12.03 -11.30 18.84
N ARG A 62 -12.85 -11.07 17.80
CA ARG A 62 -14.32 -11.06 17.92
C ARG A 62 -14.91 -12.47 18.11
N LEU A 63 -14.35 -13.50 17.48
CA LEU A 63 -14.74 -14.89 17.69
C LEU A 63 -14.35 -15.39 19.09
N MET A 64 -13.18 -14.97 19.61
CA MET A 64 -12.77 -15.28 21.00
C MET A 64 -13.55 -14.48 22.04
N ALA A 65 -14.10 -13.31 21.71
CA ALA A 65 -14.92 -12.50 22.63
C ALA A 65 -16.41 -12.91 22.66
N VAL A 66 -16.87 -13.77 21.74
CA VAL A 66 -18.27 -14.19 21.62
C VAL A 66 -18.46 -15.70 21.90
N GLY A 67 -17.37 -16.46 22.04
CA GLY A 67 -17.42 -17.86 22.46
C GLY A 67 -17.08 -18.02 23.94
N PHE A 68 -18.13 -18.20 24.76
CA PHE A 68 -18.18 -18.72 26.15
C PHE A 68 -17.17 -18.21 27.18
#